data_AF-A0A7W0WGC2-F1
#
_entry.id   AF-A0A7W0WGC2-F1
#
_cell.length_a   1.000
_cell.length_b   1.000
_cell.length_c   1.000
_cell.angle_alpha   90.00
_cell.angle_beta   90.00
_cell.angle_gamma   90.00
#
_symmetry.space_group_name_H-M   'P 1'
#
loop_
_entity.id
_entity.type
_entity.pdbx_description
1 polymer ?
#
loop_
_entity_poly.entity_id
_entity_poly.type
_entity_poly.pdbx_seq_one_letter_code
_entity_poly.pdbx_strand_id
1 'polypeptide(L)'
;MTRSGLQMPGDERMLSYLRENLGGLDEEALTDFLAKNREQHLIGPDLNPGERLICVGDEEFEHIFRDGDGWARFRREFPESDGTLRFSRVGLDRDVTQAMLYAGQQFDWNVGSGGFWLFSKLDGEWTEAGRVGSWLS
;
A
#
# COMPACT_ATOMS: atom_id res chain seq x y z
N MET A 1 -9.72 12.64 8.00
CA MET A 1 -8.27 12.67 7.65
C MET A 1 -7.87 11.32 7.10
N THR A 2 -6.96 11.26 6.11
CA THR A 2 -6.51 9.99 5.52
C THR A 2 -5.44 9.34 6.39
N ARG A 3 -5.58 8.04 6.66
CA ARG A 3 -4.55 7.26 7.34
C ARG A 3 -3.86 6.28 6.39
N SER A 4 -2.54 6.22 6.51
CA SER A 4 -1.70 5.15 5.95
C SER A 4 -1.59 4.00 6.93
N GLY A 5 -1.39 2.79 6.42
CA GLY A 5 -1.26 1.59 7.23
C GLY A 5 -2.14 0.47 6.72
N LEU A 6 -1.60 -0.74 6.74
CA LEU A 6 -2.36 -1.95 6.52
C LEU A 6 -2.69 -2.55 7.87
N GLN A 7 -3.96 -2.76 8.17
CA GLN A 7 -4.34 -3.68 9.25
C GLN A 7 -4.03 -5.11 8.81
N MET A 8 -2.74 -5.43 8.72
CA MET A 8 -2.26 -6.76 8.40
C MET A 8 -1.92 -7.46 9.72
N PRO A 9 -2.69 -8.49 10.12
CA PRO A 9 -2.19 -9.38 11.15
C PRO A 9 -0.89 -9.99 10.62
N GLY A 10 0.17 -9.96 11.43
CA GLY A 10 1.46 -10.60 11.11
C GLY A 10 1.33 -12.12 11.12
N ASP A 11 0.52 -12.66 10.22
CA ASP A 11 0.30 -14.09 10.04
C ASP A 11 1.60 -14.72 9.53
N GLU A 12 2.08 -15.75 10.23
CA GLU A 12 3.30 -16.48 9.85
C GLU A 12 3.25 -16.99 8.41
N ARG A 13 2.06 -17.35 7.90
CA ARG A 13 1.91 -17.80 6.50
C ARG A 13 2.26 -16.69 5.50
N MET A 14 1.81 -15.47 5.79
CA MET A 14 2.12 -14.31 4.96
C MET A 14 3.61 -14.00 5.01
N LEU A 15 4.21 -14.03 6.21
CA LEU A 15 5.64 -13.75 6.37
C LEU A 15 6.51 -14.78 5.64
N SER A 16 6.17 -16.07 5.73
CA SER A 16 6.86 -17.12 4.98
C SER A 16 6.71 -16.92 3.47
N TYR A 17 5.48 -16.61 3.01
CA TYR A 17 5.22 -16.32 1.60
C TYR A 17 6.07 -15.15 1.08
N LEU A 18 6.19 -14.06 1.85
CA LEU A 18 7.02 -12.92 1.49
C LEU A 18 8.49 -13.31 1.37
N ARG A 19 9.04 -14.02 2.35
CA ARG A 19 10.45 -14.46 2.33
C ARG A 19 10.78 -15.40 1.18
N GLU A 20 9.85 -16.30 0.84
CA GLU A 20 10.02 -17.27 -0.24
C GLU A 20 9.96 -16.63 -1.62
N ASN A 21 9.18 -15.56 -1.79
CA ASN A 21 8.89 -14.96 -3.10
C ASN A 21 9.60 -13.62 -3.34
N LEU A 22 10.02 -12.93 -2.28
CA LEU A 22 10.86 -11.73 -2.36
C LEU A 22 12.31 -12.09 -2.05
N GLY A 23 13.00 -12.63 -3.05
CA GLY A 23 14.40 -13.01 -2.92
C GLY A 23 15.26 -11.82 -2.48
N GLY A 24 16.09 -12.02 -1.45
CA GLY A 24 16.95 -10.98 -0.91
C GLY A 24 16.25 -9.99 0.03
N LEU A 25 15.00 -10.26 0.44
CA LEU A 25 14.33 -9.49 1.50
C LEU A 25 15.16 -9.51 2.79
N ASP A 26 15.50 -8.33 3.26
CA ASP A 26 16.20 -8.07 4.50
C ASP A 26 15.21 -8.10 5.68
N GLU A 27 15.61 -8.77 6.77
CA GLU A 27 14.74 -8.92 7.94
C GLU A 27 14.53 -7.59 8.69
N GLU A 28 15.45 -6.63 8.61
CA GLU A 28 15.27 -5.31 9.20
C GLU A 28 14.20 -4.53 8.42
N ALA A 29 14.26 -4.55 7.09
CA ALA A 29 13.25 -3.91 6.24
C ALA A 29 11.85 -4.50 6.47
N LEU A 30 11.74 -5.83 6.59
CA LEU A 30 10.49 -6.51 6.92
C LEU A 30 10.00 -6.16 8.33
N THR A 31 10.88 -6.16 9.33
CA THR A 31 10.53 -5.84 10.71
C THR A 31 10.03 -4.41 10.84
N ASP A 32 10.72 -3.46 10.21
CA ASP A 32 10.34 -2.05 10.18
C ASP A 32 9.02 -1.83 9.41
N PHE A 33 8.81 -2.54 8.29
CA PHE A 33 7.54 -2.56 7.57
C PHE A 33 6.38 -2.97 8.48
N LEU A 34 6.52 -4.10 9.18
CA LEU A 34 5.50 -4.63 10.08
C LEU A 34 5.25 -3.69 11.27
N ALA A 35 6.31 -3.12 11.84
CA ALA A 35 6.20 -2.18 12.95
C ALA A 35 5.44 -0.91 12.54
N LYS A 36 5.81 -0.30 11.41
CA LYS A 36 5.19 0.95 10.92
C LYS A 36 3.75 0.79 10.46
N ASN A 37 3.37 -0.40 10.00
CA ASN A 37 2.02 -0.66 9.49
C ASN A 37 1.09 -1.29 10.51
N ARG A 38 1.57 -1.67 11.70
CA ARG A 38 0.72 -2.18 12.78
C ARG A 38 -0.37 -1.20 13.20
N GLU A 39 -0.06 0.09 13.13
CA GLU A 39 -0.98 1.17 13.45
C GLU A 39 -1.19 2.06 12.23
N GLN A 40 -2.35 2.71 12.20
CA GLN A 40 -2.69 3.67 11.18
C GLN A 40 -2.11 5.04 11.53
N HIS A 41 -1.41 5.68 10.59
CA HIS A 41 -0.81 7.00 10.78
C HIS A 41 -1.41 8.01 9.81
N LEU A 42 -1.65 9.23 10.28
CA LEU A 42 -2.08 10.33 9.43
C LEU A 42 -1.06 10.57 8.31
N ILE A 43 -1.54 10.66 7.08
CA ILE A 43 -0.71 11.12 5.97
C ILE A 43 -0.49 12.61 6.16
N GLY A 44 0.76 13.01 6.35
CA GLY A 44 1.16 14.40 6.51
C GLY A 44 0.95 15.21 5.22
N PRO A 45 0.91 16.55 5.31
CA PRO A 45 0.71 17.45 4.16
C PRO A 45 1.83 17.38 3.12
N ASP A 46 2.97 16.78 3.46
CA ASP A 46 4.16 16.69 2.61
C ASP A 46 4.05 15.61 1.52
N LEU A 47 3.02 14.75 1.56
CA LEU A 47 2.72 13.85 0.45
C LEU A 47 2.04 14.67 -0.66
N ASN A 48 2.83 15.16 -1.62
CA ASN A 48 2.34 15.77 -2.85
C ASN A 48 2.51 14.80 -4.02
N PRO A 49 1.50 13.96 -4.32
CA PRO A 49 1.55 13.00 -5.42
C PRO A 49 1.48 13.62 -6.83
N GLY A 50 1.62 14.94 -6.94
CA GLY A 50 1.18 15.70 -8.11
C GLY A 50 -0.35 15.70 -8.20
N GLU A 51 -0.92 16.52 -9.08
CA GLU A 51 -2.37 16.67 -9.27
C GLU A 51 -3.11 15.37 -9.68
N ARG A 52 -2.44 14.22 -9.66
CA ARG A 52 -2.92 12.91 -10.11
C ARG A 52 -3.54 12.05 -9.01
N LEU A 53 -3.29 12.34 -7.73
CA LEU A 53 -3.90 11.60 -6.62
C LEU A 53 -4.59 12.54 -5.64
N ILE A 54 -5.81 12.18 -5.25
CA ILE A 54 -6.60 12.89 -4.26
C ILE A 54 -6.62 12.04 -2.99
N CYS A 55 -6.15 12.61 -1.87
CA CYS A 55 -6.24 11.94 -0.57
C CYS A 55 -7.67 12.04 -0.04
N VAL A 56 -8.39 10.91 -0.03
CA VAL A 56 -9.72 10.79 0.57
C VAL A 56 -9.59 10.41 2.04
N GLY A 57 -10.28 11.11 2.94
CA GLY A 57 -10.21 10.82 4.37
C GLY A 57 -10.89 9.50 4.73
N ASP A 58 -10.50 8.85 5.83
CA ASP A 58 -11.05 7.53 6.19
C ASP A 58 -12.59 7.56 6.35
N GLU A 59 -13.12 8.59 7.04
CA GLU A 59 -14.57 8.77 7.24
C GLU A 59 -15.32 8.98 5.91
N GLU A 60 -14.72 9.71 4.96
CA GLU A 60 -15.29 9.95 3.64
C GLU A 60 -15.24 8.68 2.79
N PHE A 61 -14.13 7.95 2.83
CA PHE A 61 -13.99 6.66 2.17
C PHE A 61 -15.00 5.64 2.71
N GLU A 62 -15.12 5.51 4.03
CA GLU A 62 -16.13 4.68 4.68
C GLU A 62 -17.53 5.11 4.31
N HIS A 63 -17.80 6.42 4.28
CA HIS A 63 -19.08 6.94 3.83
C HIS A 63 -19.39 6.48 2.41
N ILE A 64 -18.47 6.68 1.46
CA ILE A 64 -18.60 6.29 0.05
C ILE A 64 -18.86 4.79 -0.07
N PHE A 65 -18.13 3.94 0.65
CA PHE A 65 -18.19 2.48 0.49
C PHE A 65 -19.05 1.74 1.54
N ARG A 66 -19.92 2.45 2.28
CA ARG A 66 -20.75 1.87 3.37
C ARG A 66 -21.74 0.77 2.96
N ASP A 67 -22.05 0.62 1.66
CA ASP A 67 -23.07 -0.30 1.14
C ASP A 67 -22.75 -0.68 -0.33
N GLY A 68 -23.58 -1.54 -0.93
CA GLY A 68 -23.37 -2.09 -2.27
C GLY A 68 -23.34 -1.06 -3.40
N ASP A 69 -23.85 0.15 -3.18
CA ASP A 69 -23.83 1.24 -4.16
C ASP A 69 -22.53 2.05 -4.13
N GLY A 70 -21.54 1.63 -3.34
CA GLY A 70 -20.33 2.41 -3.08
C GLY A 70 -19.57 2.84 -4.34
N TRP A 71 -19.40 1.93 -5.31
CA TRP A 71 -18.76 2.28 -6.58
C TRP A 71 -19.57 3.27 -7.42
N ALA A 72 -20.90 3.19 -7.41
CA ALA A 72 -21.74 4.16 -8.10
C ALA A 72 -21.64 5.55 -7.46
N ARG A 73 -21.51 5.62 -6.13
CA ARG A 73 -21.28 6.87 -5.40
C ARG A 73 -19.88 7.43 -5.67
N PHE A 74 -18.86 6.58 -5.60
CA PHE A 74 -17.49 6.93 -5.93
C PHE A 74 -17.37 7.56 -7.33
N ARG A 75 -17.93 6.93 -8.37
CA ARG A 75 -17.87 7.45 -9.75
C ARG A 75 -18.59 8.79 -9.92
N ARG A 76 -19.59 9.08 -9.09
CA ARG A 76 -20.28 10.37 -9.12
C ARG A 76 -19.48 11.47 -8.43
N GLU A 77 -18.80 11.14 -7.33
CA GLU A 77 -17.99 12.09 -6.57
C GLU A 77 -16.62 12.35 -7.22
N PHE A 78 -16.04 11.31 -7.84
CA PHE A 78 -14.73 11.35 -8.49
C PHE A 78 -14.83 10.86 -9.95
N PRO A 79 -15.52 11.59 -10.84
CA PRO A 79 -15.79 11.14 -12.21
C PRO A 79 -14.54 11.02 -13.10
N GLU A 80 -13.45 11.71 -12.73
CA GLU A 80 -12.17 11.66 -13.44
C GLU A 80 -11.21 10.60 -12.85
N SER A 81 -11.60 9.92 -11.77
CA SER A 81 -10.74 8.91 -11.15
C SER A 81 -10.94 7.54 -11.79
N ASP A 82 -9.82 6.89 -12.11
CA ASP A 82 -9.81 5.51 -12.58
C ASP A 82 -10.15 4.53 -11.44
N GLY A 83 -9.99 4.90 -10.17
CA GLY A 83 -10.27 4.00 -9.06
C GLY A 83 -9.67 4.45 -7.74
N THR A 84 -9.47 3.49 -6.84
CA THR A 84 -8.89 3.74 -5.53
C THR A 84 -7.50 3.13 -5.45
N LEU A 85 -6.59 3.83 -4.78
CA LEU A 85 -5.25 3.35 -4.47
C LEU A 85 -5.06 3.31 -2.96
N ARG A 86 -4.44 2.25 -2.48
CA ARG A 86 -4.07 2.07 -1.08
C ARG A 86 -2.61 1.66 -1.01
N PHE A 87 -1.83 2.36 -0.19
CA PHE A 87 -0.42 2.07 0.03
C PHE A 87 -0.13 1.92 1.52
N SER A 88 0.85 1.08 1.83
CA SER A 88 1.41 0.98 3.17
C SER A 88 2.38 2.12 3.46
N ARG A 89 2.82 2.23 4.70
CA ARG A 89 4.10 2.86 5.00
C ARG A 89 5.25 1.99 4.50
N VAL A 90 6.36 2.64 4.14
CA VAL A 90 7.57 1.97 3.66
C VAL A 90 8.37 1.45 4.85
N GLY A 91 8.70 0.16 4.81
CA GLY A 91 9.73 -0.44 5.66
C GLY A 91 11.11 -0.23 5.05
N LEU A 92 12.09 0.10 5.87
CA LEU A 92 13.47 0.35 5.45
C LEU A 92 14.42 -0.49 6.31
N ASP A 93 15.48 -1.00 5.70
CA ASP A 93 16.63 -1.50 6.43
C ASP A 93 17.37 -0.34 7.13
N ARG A 94 18.27 -0.66 8.06
CA ARG A 94 19.00 0.38 8.82
C ARG A 94 19.86 1.29 7.95
N ASP A 95 20.44 0.74 6.89
CA ASP A 95 21.36 1.45 6.00
C ASP A 95 20.62 2.22 4.88
N VAL A 96 19.30 2.11 4.81
CA VAL A 96 18.44 2.74 3.78
C VAL A 96 18.89 2.33 2.37
N THR A 97 19.22 1.05 2.23
CA THR A 97 19.58 0.39 0.98
C THR A 97 18.51 -0.55 0.47
N GLN A 98 17.52 -0.89 1.28
CA GLN A 98 16.37 -1.69 0.90
C GLN A 98 15.06 -1.08 1.41
N ALA A 99 14.03 -1.12 0.58
CA ALA A 99 12.71 -0.62 0.90
C ALA A 99 11.63 -1.63 0.54
N MET A 100 10.67 -1.82 1.45
CA MET A 100 9.50 -2.67 1.24
C MET A 100 8.22 -1.84 1.35
N LEU A 101 7.30 -2.04 0.40
CA LEU A 101 5.97 -1.43 0.45
C LEU A 101 4.91 -2.39 -0.07
N TYR A 102 3.68 -2.18 0.38
CA TYR A 102 2.50 -2.75 -0.24
C TYR A 102 1.74 -1.67 -0.99
N ALA A 103 1.19 -2.05 -2.13
CA ALA A 103 0.21 -1.24 -2.85
C ALA A 103 -0.95 -2.11 -3.35
N GLY A 104 -2.14 -1.52 -3.37
CA GLY A 104 -3.34 -2.14 -3.92
C GLY A 104 -4.14 -1.10 -4.69
N GLN A 105 -4.75 -1.56 -5.79
CA GLN A 105 -5.65 -0.77 -6.61
C GLN A 105 -6.97 -1.51 -6.79
N GLN A 106 -8.07 -0.77 -6.77
CA GLN A 106 -9.39 -1.31 -7.09
C GLN A 106 -10.14 -0.34 -8.00
N PHE A 107 -10.94 -0.93 -8.89
CA PHE A 107 -11.74 -0.24 -9.91
C PHE A 107 -13.23 -0.55 -9.74
N ASP A 108 -13.54 -1.75 -9.25
CA ASP A 108 -14.88 -2.23 -8.92
C ASP A 108 -14.79 -3.30 -7.81
N TRP A 109 -15.94 -3.81 -7.32
CA TRP A 109 -16.00 -4.79 -6.24
C TRP A 109 -15.20 -6.07 -6.52
N ASN A 110 -15.14 -6.46 -7.79
CA ASN A 110 -14.46 -7.67 -8.25
C ASN A 110 -13.34 -7.34 -9.26
N VAL A 111 -12.83 -6.11 -9.26
CA VAL A 111 -11.79 -5.70 -10.21
C VAL A 111 -10.73 -4.94 -9.44
N GLY A 112 -9.61 -5.61 -9.19
CA GLY A 112 -8.49 -5.01 -8.48
C GLY A 112 -7.34 -5.97 -8.30
N SER A 113 -6.23 -5.43 -7.82
CA SER A 113 -5.04 -6.21 -7.49
C SER A 113 -4.26 -5.54 -6.37
N GLY A 114 -3.57 -6.32 -5.56
CA GLY A 114 -2.61 -5.80 -4.60
C GLY A 114 -1.43 -6.72 -4.39
N GLY A 115 -0.33 -6.17 -3.92
CA GLY A 115 0.92 -6.90 -3.75
C GLY A 115 1.94 -6.15 -2.93
N PHE A 116 3.10 -6.77 -2.80
CA PHE A 116 4.27 -6.21 -2.12
C PHE A 116 5.38 -6.01 -3.13
N TRP A 117 6.11 -4.91 -2.96
CA TRP A 117 7.27 -4.55 -3.75
C TRP A 117 8.48 -4.43 -2.84
N LEU A 118 9.61 -4.91 -3.35
CA LEU A 118 10.93 -4.76 -2.77
C LEU A 118 11.75 -3.89 -3.70
N PHE A 119 12.42 -2.90 -3.14
CA PHE A 119 13.33 -2.03 -3.84
C PHE A 119 14.71 -2.11 -3.21
N SER A 120 15.74 -2.04 -4.05
CA SER A 120 17.12 -1.91 -3.62
C SER A 120 17.69 -0.58 -4.12
N LYS A 121 18.51 0.05 -3.30
CA LYS A 121 19.20 1.29 -3.61
C LYS A 121 20.63 0.98 -4.06
N LEU A 122 20.95 1.27 -5.31
CA LEU A 122 22.29 1.13 -5.86
C LEU A 122 22.75 2.50 -6.37
N ASP A 123 23.95 2.94 -5.98
CA ASP A 123 24.53 4.22 -6.39
C ASP A 123 23.61 5.45 -6.16
N GLY A 124 22.78 5.37 -5.11
CA GLY A 124 21.84 6.43 -4.74
C GLY A 124 20.47 6.33 -5.39
N GLU A 125 20.26 5.43 -6.34
CA GLU A 125 19.01 5.25 -7.08
C GLU A 125 18.23 4.02 -6.62
N TRP A 126 16.92 4.15 -6.50
CA TRP A 126 16.03 3.04 -6.14
C TRP A 126 15.62 2.25 -7.39
N THR A 127 15.76 0.94 -7.33
CA THR A 127 15.36 0.00 -8.39
C THR A 127 14.48 -1.11 -7.82
N GLU A 128 13.51 -1.59 -8.61
CA GLU A 128 12.69 -2.75 -8.20
C GLU A 128 13.58 -4.00 -8.13
N ALA A 129 13.68 -4.59 -6.94
CA ALA A 129 14.41 -5.82 -6.68
C ALA A 129 13.50 -7.06 -6.75
N GLY A 130 12.20 -6.88 -6.53
CA GLY A 130 11.21 -7.93 -6.67
C GLY A 130 9.80 -7.45 -6.35
N ARG A 131 8.81 -8.26 -6.72
CA ARG A 131 7.42 -8.04 -6.35
C ARG A 131 6.67 -9.36 -6.21
N VAL A 132 5.67 -9.38 -5.35
CA VAL A 132 4.82 -10.54 -5.15
C VAL A 132 3.36 -10.11 -5.01
N GLY A 133 2.47 -10.79 -5.73
CA GLY A 133 1.03 -10.55 -5.66
C GLY A 133 0.46 -11.07 -4.34
N SER A 134 -0.41 -10.27 -3.71
CA SER A 134 -1.15 -10.68 -2.51
C SER A 134 -2.56 -11.13 -2.84
N TRP A 135 -3.21 -10.47 -3.80
CA TRP A 135 -4.55 -10.82 -4.27
C TRP A 135 -4.79 -10.25 -5.67
N LEU A 136 -5.67 -10.92 -6.41
CA LEU A 136 -6.21 -10.51 -7.69
C LEU A 136 -7.70 -10.87 -7.66
N SER A 137 -8.55 -9.93 -8.03
CA SER A 137 -9.99 -10.16 -8.18
C SER A 137 -10.42 -10.07 -9.62
#